data_AF-A0A3M2AML6-F1
#
_entry.id   AF-A0A3M2AML6-F1
#
_cell.length_a   1.000
_cell.length_b   1.000
_cell.length_c   1.000
_cell.angle_alpha   90.00
_cell.angle_beta   90.00
_cell.angle_gamma   90.00
#
_symmetry.space_group_name_H-M   'P 1'
#
loop_
_entity.id
_entity.type
_entity.pdbx_description
1 polymer ?
#
loop_
_entity_poly.entity_id
_entity_poly.type
_entity_poly.pdbx_seq_one_letter_code
_entity_poly.pdbx_strand_id
1 'polypeptide(L)'
;MGIFDLFWIVFMISALQPIFHQRLLESTRQRRISRIEEKHQSRVILLVHRQETMRLLGFPVMRYIDIHDSEEVLRAIHMTDPTVPIDLILHTPGGLVLASLQIARAIKQHKGKVTVFVPHYAMSGG
;
A
#
# COMPACT_ATOMS: atom_id res chain seq x y z
N MET A 1 44.18 -9.89 -3.26
CA MET A 1 43.11 -8.91 -3.04
C MET A 1 43.52 -8.04 -1.88
N GLY A 2 43.67 -6.73 -2.11
CA GLY A 2 44.02 -5.79 -1.06
C GLY A 2 42.82 -5.49 -0.16
N ILE A 3 43.09 -4.90 1.01
CA ILE A 3 42.05 -4.40 1.93
C ILE A 3 41.10 -3.43 1.20
N PHE A 4 41.63 -2.66 0.25
CA PHE A 4 40.87 -1.73 -0.57
C PHE A 4 39.88 -2.43 -1.51
N ASP A 5 40.25 -3.57 -2.10
CA ASP A 5 39.35 -4.37 -2.96
C ASP A 5 38.19 -4.96 -2.16
N LEU A 6 38.49 -5.47 -0.94
CA LEU A 6 37.48 -6.01 -0.04
C LEU A 6 36.49 -4.92 0.41
N PHE A 7 36.97 -3.71 0.69
CA PHE A 7 36.13 -2.56 1.01
C PHE A 7 35.14 -2.24 -0.13
N TRP A 8 35.60 -2.19 -1.38
CA TRP A 8 34.74 -1.93 -2.53
C TRP A 8 33.70 -3.03 -2.78
N ILE A 9 34.05 -4.30 -2.54
CA ILE A 9 33.11 -5.42 -2.64
C ILE A 9 32.00 -5.29 -1.59
N VAL A 10 32.36 -5.03 -0.32
CA VAL A 10 31.37 -4.83 0.75
C VAL A 10 30.50 -3.60 0.48
N PHE A 11 31.09 -2.52 -0.04
CA PHE A 11 30.37 -1.32 -0.43
C PHE A 11 29.34 -1.60 -1.55
N MET A 12 29.73 -2.31 -2.62
CA MET A 12 28.80 -2.68 -3.70
C MET A 12 27.64 -3.56 -3.20
N ILE A 13 27.92 -4.54 -2.35
CA ILE A 13 26.88 -5.40 -1.77
C ILE A 13 25.93 -4.58 -0.89
N SER A 14 26.48 -3.69 -0.07
CA SER A 14 25.71 -2.80 0.82
C SER A 14 24.82 -1.83 0.05
N ALA A 15 25.28 -1.35 -1.12
CA ALA A 15 24.52 -0.47 -1.99
C ALA A 15 23.27 -1.16 -2.60
N LEU A 16 23.31 -2.49 -2.79
CA LEU A 16 22.17 -3.26 -3.33
C LEU A 16 21.17 -3.71 -2.24
N GLN A 17 21.60 -3.77 -0.97
CA GLN A 17 20.76 -4.14 0.17
C GLN A 17 19.37 -3.46 0.21
N PRO A 18 19.22 -2.13 0.04
CA PRO A 18 17.91 -1.46 0.16
C PRO A 18 16.89 -1.96 -0.88
N ILE A 19 17.34 -2.30 -2.09
CA ILE A 19 16.47 -2.77 -3.18
C ILE A 19 15.86 -4.13 -2.83
N PHE A 20 16.68 -5.05 -2.32
CA PHE A 20 16.20 -6.37 -1.89
C PHE A 20 15.23 -6.26 -0.72
N HIS A 21 15.52 -5.37 0.23
CA HIS A 21 14.63 -5.15 1.38
C HIS A 21 13.26 -4.63 0.94
N GLN A 22 13.21 -3.66 0.02
CA GLN A 22 11.96 -3.12 -0.50
C GLN A 22 11.11 -4.20 -1.18
N ARG A 23 11.70 -5.01 -2.08
CA ARG A 23 10.98 -6.11 -2.74
C ARG A 23 10.46 -7.16 -1.76
N LEU A 24 11.23 -7.47 -0.72
CA LEU A 24 10.79 -8.38 0.33
C LEU A 24 9.58 -7.82 1.09
N LEU A 25 9.58 -6.53 1.42
CA LEU A 25 8.46 -5.87 2.08
C LEU A 25 7.19 -5.87 1.22
N GLU A 26 7.31 -5.53 -0.06
CA GLU A 26 6.20 -5.54 -1.02
C GLU A 26 5.59 -6.94 -1.16
N SER A 27 6.43 -7.97 -1.34
CA SER A 27 5.96 -9.36 -1.44
C SER A 27 5.27 -9.83 -0.15
N THR A 28 5.79 -9.43 1.00
CA THR A 28 5.19 -9.76 2.31
C THR A 28 3.85 -9.07 2.49
N ARG A 29 3.72 -7.82 2.04
CA ARG A 29 2.46 -7.06 2.06
C ARG A 29 1.42 -7.74 1.17
N GLN A 30 1.76 -8.09 -0.06
CA GLN A 30 0.85 -8.78 -0.97
C GLN A 30 0.37 -10.11 -0.40
N ARG A 31 1.28 -10.91 0.17
CA ARG A 31 0.90 -12.17 0.83
C ARG A 31 -0.06 -11.98 2.00
N ARG A 32 0.09 -10.90 2.79
CA ARG A 32 -0.83 -10.59 3.89
C ARG A 32 -2.21 -10.16 3.37
N ILE A 33 -2.24 -9.35 2.31
CA ILE A 33 -3.49 -8.95 1.63
C ILE A 33 -4.23 -10.19 1.16
N SER A 34 -3.58 -11.07 0.40
CA SER A 34 -4.21 -12.30 -0.11
C SER A 34 -4.73 -13.21 1.00
N ARG A 35 -4.03 -13.32 2.14
CA ARG A 35 -4.54 -14.08 3.30
C ARG A 35 -5.82 -13.47 3.90
N ILE A 36 -5.95 -12.14 3.89
CA ILE A 36 -7.15 -11.46 4.36
C ILE A 36 -8.28 -11.69 3.36
N GLU A 37 -8.01 -11.53 2.05
CA GLU A 37 -8.95 -11.81 0.97
C GLU A 37 -9.48 -13.24 1.05
N GLU A 38 -8.61 -14.23 1.23
CA GLU A 38 -8.98 -15.64 1.41
C GLU A 38 -9.83 -15.85 2.67
N LYS A 39 -9.48 -15.22 3.79
CA LYS A 39 -10.20 -15.40 5.05
C LYS A 39 -11.60 -14.76 5.01
N HIS A 40 -11.72 -13.61 4.36
CA HIS A 40 -12.96 -12.83 4.30
C HIS A 40 -13.80 -13.14 3.06
N GLN A 41 -13.25 -13.91 2.10
CA GLN A 41 -13.85 -14.16 0.79
C GLN A 41 -14.23 -12.84 0.10
N SER A 42 -13.33 -11.86 0.18
CA SER A 42 -13.53 -10.48 -0.27
C SER A 42 -12.32 -10.01 -1.07
N ARG A 43 -12.52 -8.96 -1.87
CA ARG A 43 -11.42 -8.15 -2.41
C ARG A 43 -10.98 -7.16 -1.34
N VAL A 44 -9.69 -7.15 -1.03
CA VAL A 44 -9.12 -6.14 -0.12
C VAL A 44 -8.58 -4.97 -0.93
N ILE A 45 -9.02 -3.76 -0.61
CA ILE A 45 -8.56 -2.51 -1.24
C ILE A 45 -7.98 -1.62 -0.15
N LEU A 46 -6.80 -1.05 -0.40
CA LEU A 46 -6.13 -0.15 0.55
C LEU A 46 -6.24 1.30 0.05
N LEU A 47 -6.78 2.19 0.89
CA LEU A 47 -6.63 3.63 0.76
C LEU A 47 -5.93 4.14 2.01
N VAL A 48 -4.60 3.94 2.03
CA VAL A 48 -3.74 4.29 3.17
C VAL A 48 -2.76 5.36 2.75
N HIS A 49 -2.77 6.47 3.49
CA HIS A 49 -1.80 7.55 3.42
C HIS A 49 -0.80 7.36 4.57
N ARG A 50 0.44 6.99 4.27
CA ARG A 50 1.48 6.76 5.30
C ARG A 50 2.81 7.35 4.90
N GLN A 51 3.63 7.66 5.90
CA GLN A 51 5.02 8.03 5.67
C GLN A 51 5.91 6.80 5.77
N GLU A 52 6.54 6.40 4.67
CA GLU A 52 7.53 5.31 4.68
C GLU A 52 8.94 5.89 4.79
N THR A 53 9.76 5.30 5.67
CA THR A 53 11.15 5.70 5.88
C THR A 53 12.07 4.69 5.19
N MET A 54 12.83 5.14 4.19
CA MET A 54 13.92 4.33 3.63
C MET A 54 15.11 4.35 4.58
N ARG A 55 15.66 3.15 4.84
CA ARG A 55 16.85 2.98 5.67
C ARG A 55 17.97 2.37 4.85
N LEU A 56 19.17 2.92 4.98
CA LEU A 56 20.41 2.35 4.46
C LEU A 56 21.28 1.98 5.65
N LEU A 57 21.71 0.71 5.73
CA LEU A 57 22.55 0.21 6.83
C LEU A 57 21.97 0.50 8.24
N GLY A 58 20.65 0.60 8.36
CA GLY A 58 19.94 0.89 9.62
C GLY A 58 19.66 2.37 9.89
N PHE A 59 20.27 3.29 9.15
CA PHE A 59 20.08 4.74 9.32
C PHE A 59 19.00 5.28 8.37
N PRO A 60 18.10 6.18 8.84
CA PRO A 60 17.06 6.76 8.00
C PRO A 60 17.68 7.74 6.98
N VAL A 61 17.44 7.50 5.69
CA VAL A 61 17.99 8.35 4.60
C VAL A 61 16.93 9.30 4.06
N MET A 62 15.69 8.84 3.92
CA MET A 62 14.61 9.62 3.33
C MET A 62 13.25 9.16 3.88
N ARG A 63 12.31 10.10 4.02
CA ARG A 63 10.89 9.81 4.26
C ARG A 63 10.09 10.25 3.04
N TYR A 64 9.24 9.39 2.51
CA TYR A 64 8.26 9.76 1.49
C TYR A 64 6.84 9.46 1.98
N ILE A 65 5.89 10.21 1.45
CA ILE A 65 4.47 9.93 1.66
C ILE A 65 4.06 8.92 0.59
N ASP A 66 3.70 7.73 1.01
CA ASP A 66 3.07 6.69 0.21
C ASP A 66 1.56 6.95 0.22
N ILE A 67 1.02 7.32 -0.95
CA ILE A 67 -0.41 7.53 -1.16
C ILE A 67 -0.85 6.51 -2.20
N HIS A 68 -1.81 5.66 -1.85
CA HIS A 68 -2.46 4.81 -2.84
C HIS A 68 -3.18 5.71 -3.85
N ASP A 69 -2.87 5.53 -5.14
CA ASP A 69 -3.45 6.34 -6.19
C ASP A 69 -4.97 6.14 -6.24
N SER A 70 -5.72 7.24 -6.27
CA SER A 70 -7.17 7.21 -6.44
C SER A 70 -7.61 6.45 -7.69
N GLU A 71 -6.82 6.50 -8.77
CA GLU A 71 -7.09 5.73 -10.00
C GLU A 71 -6.94 4.23 -9.77
N GLU A 72 -5.94 3.80 -9.00
CA GLU A 72 -5.74 2.40 -8.66
C GLU A 72 -6.87 1.86 -7.79
N VAL A 73 -7.32 2.65 -6.80
CA VAL A 73 -8.48 2.31 -5.95
C VAL A 73 -9.75 2.19 -6.78
N LEU A 74 -10.02 3.17 -7.65
CA LEU A 74 -11.16 3.12 -8.56
C LEU A 74 -11.09 1.91 -9.48
N ARG A 75 -9.95 1.65 -10.10
CA ARG A 75 -9.73 0.49 -10.97
C ARG A 75 -9.95 -0.82 -10.21
N ALA A 76 -9.46 -0.93 -8.98
CA ALA A 76 -9.66 -2.12 -8.15
C ALA A 76 -11.16 -2.38 -7.86
N ILE A 77 -11.94 -1.33 -7.59
CA ILE A 77 -13.39 -1.45 -7.41
C ILE A 77 -14.05 -1.93 -8.71
N HIS A 78 -13.75 -1.31 -9.85
CA HIS A 78 -14.39 -1.64 -11.13
C HIS A 78 -13.99 -3.03 -11.67
N MET A 79 -12.77 -3.50 -11.39
CA MET A 79 -12.28 -4.82 -11.80
C MET A 79 -12.75 -5.94 -10.87
N THR A 80 -13.36 -5.60 -9.73
CA THR A 80 -13.90 -6.59 -8.80
C THR A 80 -15.28 -7.02 -9.26
N ASP A 81 -15.52 -8.32 -9.31
CA ASP A 81 -16.82 -8.85 -9.70
C ASP A 81 -17.94 -8.25 -8.80
N PRO A 82 -19.08 -7.81 -9.37
CA PRO A 82 -20.14 -7.16 -8.59
C PRO A 82 -20.68 -8.00 -7.43
N THR A 83 -20.52 -9.32 -7.44
CA THR A 83 -20.99 -10.22 -6.38
C THR A 83 -19.96 -10.45 -5.27
N VAL A 84 -18.68 -10.15 -5.54
CA VAL A 84 -17.59 -10.31 -4.58
C VAL A 84 -17.60 -9.14 -3.59
N PRO A 85 -17.64 -9.40 -2.26
CA PRO A 85 -17.54 -8.35 -1.26
C PRO A 85 -16.22 -7.55 -1.36
N ILE A 86 -16.25 -6.28 -0.97
CA ILE A 86 -15.05 -5.43 -0.88
C ILE A 86 -14.78 -5.11 0.58
N ASP A 87 -13.56 -5.35 1.02
CA ASP A 87 -13.01 -4.89 2.29
C ASP A 87 -12.05 -3.72 2.04
N LEU A 88 -12.53 -2.50 2.28
CA LEU A 88 -11.75 -1.27 2.11
C LEU A 88 -11.06 -0.90 3.42
N ILE A 89 -9.73 -0.91 3.44
CA ILE A 89 -8.95 -0.41 4.58
C ILE A 89 -8.61 1.05 4.32
N LEU A 90 -9.18 1.92 5.15
CA LEU A 90 -9.16 3.35 4.98
C LEU A 90 -8.36 4.01 6.12
N HIS A 91 -7.27 4.68 5.74
CA HIS A 91 -6.48 5.48 6.66
C HIS A 91 -5.95 6.71 5.94
N THR A 92 -6.64 7.84 6.09
CA THR A 92 -6.31 9.04 5.33
C THR A 92 -6.59 10.32 6.13
N PRO A 93 -5.70 11.33 6.08
CA PRO A 93 -5.93 12.61 6.74
C PRO A 93 -6.87 13.51 5.92
N GLY A 94 -7.38 12.99 4.79
CA GLY A 94 -8.14 13.73 3.80
C GLY A 94 -7.36 13.83 2.49
N GLY A 95 -7.92 14.53 1.52
CA GLY A 95 -7.33 14.63 0.19
C GLY A 95 -8.24 15.37 -0.78
N LEU A 96 -8.02 15.13 -2.08
CA LEU A 96 -8.78 15.78 -3.13
C LEU A 96 -10.25 15.35 -3.09
N VAL A 97 -11.16 16.33 -2.95
CA VAL A 97 -12.61 16.12 -2.83
C VAL A 97 -13.18 15.33 -4.01
N LEU A 98 -12.68 15.58 -5.23
CA LEU A 98 -13.15 14.90 -6.43
C LEU A 98 -12.82 13.40 -6.43
N ALA A 99 -11.60 13.03 -6.06
CA ALA A 99 -11.18 11.63 -5.95
C ALA A 99 -12.00 10.89 -4.89
N SER A 100 -12.21 11.53 -3.74
CA SER A 100 -13.03 11.00 -2.65
C SER A 100 -14.47 10.75 -3.10
N LEU A 101 -15.07 11.71 -3.82
CA LEU A 101 -16.42 11.58 -4.37
C LEU A 101 -16.53 10.46 -5.42
N GLN A 102 -15.52 10.31 -6.28
CA GLN A 102 -15.48 9.25 -7.29
C GLN A 102 -15.42 7.87 -6.63
N ILE A 103 -14.55 7.69 -5.63
CA ILE A 103 -14.43 6.43 -4.87
C ILE A 103 -15.75 6.13 -4.16
N ALA A 104 -16.34 7.12 -3.48
CA ALA A 104 -17.63 6.96 -2.81
C ALA A 104 -18.75 6.54 -3.78
N ARG A 105 -18.78 7.11 -5.00
CA ARG A 105 -19.73 6.72 -6.04
C ARG A 105 -19.48 5.31 -6.55
N ALA A 106 -18.24 4.92 -6.78
CA ALA A 106 -17.89 3.57 -7.22
C ALA A 106 -18.27 2.52 -6.17
N ILE A 107 -17.96 2.79 -4.90
CA ILE A 107 -18.38 1.95 -3.75
C ILE A 107 -19.90 1.83 -3.69
N LYS A 108 -20.63 2.94 -3.81
CA LYS A 108 -22.10 2.94 -3.78
C LYS A 108 -22.72 2.15 -4.94
N GLN A 109 -22.05 2.10 -6.09
CA GLN A 109 -22.51 1.35 -7.26
C GLN A 109 -22.18 -0.14 -7.18
N HIS A 110 -21.20 -0.54 -6.35
CA HIS A 110 -20.85 -1.93 -6.15
C HIS A 110 -22.00 -2.68 -5.49
N LYS A 111 -22.40 -3.81 -6.10
CA LYS A 111 -23.56 -4.58 -5.62
C LYS A 111 -23.23 -5.44 -4.41
N GLY A 112 -21.99 -5.93 -4.33
CA GLY A 112 -21.49 -6.77 -3.26
C GLY A 112 -21.38 -5.98 -1.97
N LYS A 113 -21.36 -6.69 -0.84
CA LYS A 113 -21.18 -6.07 0.47
C LYS A 113 -19.86 -5.30 0.50
N VAL A 114 -19.90 -4.04 0.93
CA VAL A 114 -18.69 -3.25 1.18
C VAL A 114 -18.52 -3.09 2.69
N THR A 115 -17.37 -3.51 3.21
CA THR A 115 -16.96 -3.29 4.61
C THR A 115 -15.82 -2.30 4.63
N VAL A 116 -15.93 -1.23 5.44
CA VAL A 116 -14.85 -0.25 5.60
C VAL A 116 -14.20 -0.44 6.96
N PHE A 117 -12.88 -0.60 6.97
CA PHE A 117 -12.05 -0.69 8.17
C PHE A 117 -11.27 0.61 8.32
N VAL A 118 -11.44 1.30 9.45
CA VAL A 118 -10.69 2.51 9.79
C VAL A 118 -9.74 2.20 10.95
N PRO A 119 -8.46 1.91 10.71
CA PRO A 119 -7.54 1.47 11.76
C PRO A 119 -7.26 2.54 12.83
N HIS A 120 -7.16 3.81 12.40
CA HIS A 120 -6.82 4.93 13.29
C HIS A 120 -7.69 6.15 13.03
N TYR A 121 -7.71 6.65 11.79
CA TYR A 121 -8.52 7.80 11.41
C TYR A 121 -8.85 7.78 9.91
N ALA A 122 -9.99 8.40 9.58
CA ALA A 122 -10.42 8.81 8.25
C ALA A 122 -10.99 10.22 8.40
N MET A 123 -10.38 11.21 7.74
CA MET A 123 -10.71 12.62 7.91
C MET A 123 -11.11 13.29 6.60
N SER A 124 -11.97 14.30 6.68
CA SER A 124 -12.41 15.12 5.54
C SER A 124 -13.07 14.29 4.43
N GLY A 125 -12.35 14.00 3.34
CA GLY A 125 -12.85 13.18 2.22
C GLY A 125 -12.76 11.67 2.44
N GLY A 126 -12.15 11.22 3.54
CA GLY A 126 -12.13 9.81 3.94
C GLY A 126 -13.49 9.32 4.39
#